data_AF-A0A524QJD4-F1
#
_entry.id   AF-A0A524QJD4-F1
#
_cell.length_a   1.000
_cell.length_b   1.000
_cell.length_c   1.000
_cell.angle_alpha   90.00
_cell.angle_beta   90.00
_cell.angle_gamma   90.00
#
_symmetry.space_group_name_H-M   'P 1'
#
loop_
_entity.id
_entity.type
_entity.pdbx_description
1 polymer ?
#
loop_
_entity_poly.entity_id
_entity_poly.type
_entity_poly.pdbx_seq_one_letter_code
_entity_poly.pdbx_strand_id
1 'polypeptide(L)'
;MGVKAGNPKSKASPKRKTSAKKADIFPIVGIGASAGGLEALEQFLGNVPTNSGMAYVVIQHLDPTQKGMLPELLQRITKMPVYQVKDRTPVRINSVYVIPPNSSMSILKRTLHLFPPAETRGLRLP
;
A
#
# COMPACT_ATOMS: atom_id res chain seq x y z
N MET A 1 19.53 -30.44 -66.36
CA MET A 1 19.59 -30.85 -64.94
C MET A 1 20.38 -29.78 -64.20
N GLY A 2 19.93 -29.04 -63.20
CA GLY A 2 18.67 -28.88 -62.50
C GLY A 2 18.92 -27.75 -61.48
N VAL A 3 18.04 -26.76 -61.46
CA VAL A 3 18.00 -25.69 -60.44
C VAL A 3 17.66 -26.25 -59.06
N LYS A 4 18.29 -25.73 -57.99
CA LYS A 4 17.75 -25.55 -56.62
C LYS A 4 18.76 -24.69 -55.83
N ALA A 5 18.47 -23.43 -55.50
CA ALA A 5 17.55 -22.92 -54.49
C ALA A 5 18.10 -23.03 -53.06
N GLY A 6 18.20 -21.90 -52.36
CA GLY A 6 18.22 -21.85 -50.90
C GLY A 6 19.11 -20.77 -50.29
N ASN A 7 18.58 -19.56 -50.13
CA ASN A 7 19.00 -18.66 -49.05
C ASN A 7 17.95 -18.77 -47.94
N PRO A 8 18.35 -18.77 -46.65
CA PRO A 8 17.64 -17.89 -45.74
C PRO A 8 18.57 -17.05 -44.87
N LYS A 9 18.32 -15.76 -44.99
CA LYS A 9 18.70 -14.64 -44.12
C LYS A 9 18.62 -15.01 -42.63
N SER A 10 19.75 -15.01 -41.93
CA SER A 10 19.78 -14.92 -40.47
C SER A 10 19.43 -13.48 -40.06
N LYS A 11 18.21 -13.31 -39.55
CA LYS A 11 17.75 -12.09 -38.89
C LYS A 11 18.50 -11.96 -37.57
N ALA A 12 19.42 -11.00 -37.48
CA ALA A 12 19.96 -10.58 -36.20
C ALA A 12 18.83 -9.94 -35.38
N SER A 13 18.40 -10.64 -34.33
CA SER A 13 17.41 -10.19 -33.37
C SER A 13 17.80 -8.83 -32.76
N PRO A 14 16.88 -7.87 -32.62
CA PRO A 14 17.20 -6.60 -31.98
C PRO A 14 17.51 -6.85 -30.51
N LYS A 15 18.73 -6.48 -30.10
CA LYS A 15 19.16 -6.45 -28.70
C LYS A 15 18.15 -5.63 -27.89
N ARG A 16 17.30 -6.33 -27.14
CA ARG A 16 16.32 -5.76 -26.23
C ARG A 16 17.08 -4.95 -25.19
N LYS A 17 17.12 -3.63 -25.37
CA LYS A 17 17.65 -2.68 -24.39
C LYS A 17 16.92 -2.97 -23.08
N THR A 18 17.62 -3.52 -22.10
CA THR A 18 17.15 -3.60 -20.73
C THR A 18 17.15 -2.18 -20.19
N SER A 19 16.09 -1.43 -20.48
CA SER A 19 15.79 -0.23 -19.70
C SER A 19 15.56 -0.74 -18.27
N ALA A 20 16.49 -0.42 -17.37
CA ALA A 20 16.25 -0.56 -15.95
C ALA A 20 14.94 0.16 -15.68
N LYS A 21 13.87 -0.58 -15.34
CA LYS A 21 12.60 0.01 -14.91
C LYS A 21 12.97 1.04 -13.85
N LYS A 22 12.67 2.33 -14.08
CA LYS A 22 12.59 3.29 -12.97
C LYS A 22 11.77 2.58 -11.91
N ALA A 23 12.33 2.35 -10.73
CA ALA A 23 11.56 1.80 -9.63
C ALA A 23 10.34 2.72 -9.52
N ASP A 24 9.13 2.22 -9.80
CA ASP A 24 7.95 3.07 -9.93
C ASP A 24 7.80 3.88 -8.64
N ILE A 25 8.20 5.16 -8.71
CA ILE A 25 8.17 6.07 -7.56
C ILE A 25 6.71 6.49 -7.46
N PHE A 26 6.00 5.98 -6.46
CA PHE A 26 4.63 6.39 -6.17
C PHE A 26 4.54 7.13 -4.82
N PRO A 27 3.57 8.05 -4.66
CA PRO A 27 3.28 8.73 -3.40
C PRO A 27 2.68 7.79 -2.35
N ILE A 28 3.01 8.05 -1.08
CA ILE A 28 2.41 7.38 0.08
C ILE A 28 1.72 8.46 0.92
N VAL A 29 0.43 8.29 1.17
CA VAL A 29 -0.41 9.23 1.90
C VAL A 29 -0.64 8.69 3.30
N GLY A 30 -0.16 9.39 4.33
CA GLY A 30 -0.49 9.09 5.73
C GLY A 30 -1.78 9.79 6.15
N ILE A 31 -2.70 9.06 6.78
CA ILE A 31 -3.99 9.57 7.25
C ILE A 31 -4.11 9.28 8.74
N GLY A 32 -4.18 10.33 9.55
CA GLY A 32 -4.45 10.24 10.98
C GLY A 32 -5.92 10.53 11.28
N ALA A 33 -6.53 9.74 12.16
CA ALA A 33 -7.91 9.94 12.59
C ALA A 33 -8.10 9.51 14.06
N SER A 34 -9.13 10.08 14.71
CA SER A 34 -9.44 9.90 16.14
C SER A 34 -10.94 9.67 16.33
N ALA A 35 -11.57 10.11 17.42
CA ALA A 35 -13.02 9.94 17.63
C ALA A 35 -13.84 10.49 16.44
N GLY A 36 -14.77 9.69 15.91
CA GLY A 36 -15.64 10.07 14.79
C GLY A 36 -14.99 10.05 13.40
N GLY A 37 -13.69 9.72 13.28
CA GLY A 37 -12.98 9.75 12.00
C GLY A 37 -13.33 8.61 11.01
N LEU A 38 -14.07 7.59 11.46
CA LEU A 38 -14.45 6.46 10.60
C LEU A 38 -15.29 6.90 9.41
N GLU A 39 -16.35 7.68 9.62
CA GLU A 39 -17.21 8.15 8.53
C GLU A 39 -16.41 8.94 7.49
N ALA A 40 -15.48 9.79 7.95
CA ALA A 40 -14.60 10.54 7.06
C ALA A 40 -13.66 9.63 6.26
N LEU A 41 -13.11 8.58 6.88
CA LEU A 41 -12.30 7.57 6.19
C LEU A 41 -13.12 6.81 5.14
N GLU A 42 -14.38 6.47 5.46
CA GLU A 42 -15.27 5.78 4.55
C GLU A 42 -15.62 6.65 3.34
N GLN A 43 -16.03 7.90 3.57
CA GLN A 43 -16.33 8.86 2.51
C GLN A 43 -15.09 9.14 1.64
N PHE A 44 -13.91 9.28 2.24
CA PHE A 44 -12.67 9.50 1.51
C PHE A 44 -12.30 8.26 0.66
N LEU A 45 -12.09 7.09 1.29
CA LEU A 45 -11.59 5.89 0.61
C LEU A 45 -12.61 5.30 -0.38
N GLY A 46 -13.92 5.51 -0.15
CA GLY A 46 -14.98 5.11 -1.06
C GLY A 46 -14.98 5.90 -2.38
N ASN A 47 -14.46 7.13 -2.37
CA ASN A 47 -14.35 7.98 -3.56
C ASN A 47 -12.97 7.92 -4.24
N VAL A 48 -11.98 7.25 -3.63
CA VAL A 48 -10.66 7.08 -4.24
C VAL A 48 -10.69 6.00 -5.32
N PRO A 49 -10.24 6.29 -6.56
CA PRO A 49 -10.13 5.27 -7.60
C PRO A 49 -9.20 4.13 -7.20
N THR A 50 -9.55 2.89 -7.56
CA THR A 50 -8.74 1.69 -7.23
C THR A 50 -7.33 1.72 -7.80
N ASN A 51 -7.12 2.47 -8.88
CA ASN A 51 -5.85 2.64 -9.56
C ASN A 51 -5.30 4.08 -9.40
N SER A 52 -5.50 4.71 -8.24
CA SER A 52 -5.10 6.10 -7.98
C SER A 52 -3.60 6.37 -8.14
N GLY A 53 -2.77 5.33 -8.20
CA GLY A 53 -1.33 5.43 -8.31
C GLY A 53 -0.64 5.77 -6.99
N MET A 54 -1.34 5.62 -5.86
CA MET A 54 -0.87 5.97 -4.53
C MET A 54 -1.10 4.82 -3.54
N ALA A 55 -0.38 4.84 -2.43
CA ALA A 55 -0.68 4.00 -1.27
C ALA A 55 -1.18 4.84 -0.10
N TYR A 56 -2.05 4.27 0.72
CA TYR A 56 -2.67 4.94 1.86
C TYR A 56 -2.31 4.22 3.15
N VAL A 57 -1.84 4.96 4.16
CA VAL A 57 -1.46 4.44 5.47
C VAL A 57 -2.36 5.11 6.50
N VAL A 58 -3.29 4.35 7.05
CA VAL A 58 -4.32 4.81 7.99
C VAL A 58 -3.89 4.50 9.42
N ILE A 59 -3.78 5.56 10.22
CA ILE A 59 -3.51 5.53 11.64
C ILE A 59 -4.73 6.07 12.35
N GLN A 60 -5.59 5.16 12.79
CA GLN A 60 -6.77 5.50 13.58
C GLN A 60 -6.44 5.24 15.06
N HIS A 61 -6.55 6.27 15.90
CA HIS A 61 -6.58 6.09 17.35
C HIS A 61 -7.90 5.39 17.69
N LEU A 62 -7.83 4.07 17.91
CA LEU A 62 -8.94 3.25 18.37
C LEU A 62 -8.84 3.01 19.87
N ASP A 63 -9.99 2.94 20.53
CA ASP A 63 -10.07 2.38 21.88
C ASP A 63 -9.52 0.93 21.84
N PRO A 64 -8.51 0.60 22.66
CA PRO A 64 -7.88 -0.72 22.67
C PRO A 64 -8.82 -1.87 23.08
N THR A 65 -10.03 -1.57 23.57
CA THR A 65 -11.07 -2.56 23.91
C THR A 65 -11.99 -2.90 22.75
N GLN A 66 -12.03 -2.07 21.70
CA GLN A 66 -12.79 -2.38 20.50
C GLN A 66 -12.01 -3.38 19.66
N LYS A 67 -12.63 -4.54 19.39
CA LYS A 67 -12.07 -5.53 18.47
C LYS A 67 -11.78 -4.83 17.15
N GLY A 68 -10.50 -4.79 16.77
CA GLY A 68 -10.03 -4.07 15.59
C GLY A 68 -10.56 -4.68 14.31
N MET A 69 -11.74 -4.20 13.88
CA MET A 69 -12.37 -4.57 12.61
C MET A 69 -12.17 -3.51 11.52
N LEU A 70 -11.33 -2.50 11.77
CA LEU A 70 -11.13 -1.39 10.84
C LEU A 70 -10.63 -1.85 9.47
N PRO A 71 -9.66 -2.79 9.34
CA PRO A 71 -9.29 -3.32 8.04
C PRO A 71 -10.49 -3.92 7.28
N GLU A 72 -11.33 -4.72 7.95
CA GLU A 72 -12.49 -5.37 7.37
C GLU A 72 -13.58 -4.38 6.98
N LEU A 73 -13.80 -3.33 7.79
CA LEU A 73 -14.73 -2.25 7.49
C LEU A 73 -14.27 -1.48 6.25
N LEU A 74 -13.03 -1.01 6.23
CA LEU A 74 -12.49 -0.26 5.09
C LEU A 74 -12.44 -1.12 3.82
N GLN A 75 -12.21 -2.43 3.93
CA GLN A 75 -12.23 -3.34 2.79
C GLN A 75 -13.61 -3.42 2.11
N ARG A 76 -14.70 -3.22 2.86
CA ARG A 76 -16.05 -3.16 2.27
C ARG A 76 -16.31 -1.86 1.52
N ILE A 77 -15.55 -0.81 1.83
CA ILE A 77 -15.76 0.54 1.29
C ILE A 77 -14.90 0.81 0.05
N THR A 78 -13.66 0.32 0.03
CA THR A 78 -12.75 0.48 -1.12
C THR A 78 -12.50 -0.84 -1.84
N LYS A 79 -12.30 -0.75 -3.16
CA LYS A 79 -11.86 -1.89 -3.99
C LYS A 79 -10.35 -2.11 -3.94
N MET A 80 -9.59 -1.16 -3.36
CA MET A 80 -8.17 -1.41 -3.10
C MET A 80 -8.03 -2.51 -2.04
N PRO A 81 -7.00 -3.36 -2.11
CA PRO A 81 -6.71 -4.28 -1.03
C PRO A 81 -6.35 -3.51 0.24
N VAL A 82 -6.98 -3.90 1.34
CA VAL A 82 -6.76 -3.34 2.67
C VAL A 82 -5.99 -4.36 3.52
N TYR A 83 -4.89 -3.92 4.11
CA TYR A 83 -4.02 -4.77 4.90
C TYR A 83 -3.88 -4.21 6.31
N GLN A 84 -4.05 -5.06 7.33
CA GLN A 84 -3.48 -4.76 8.64
C GLN A 84 -1.96 -4.90 8.57
N VAL A 85 -1.25 -3.87 9.02
CA VAL A 85 0.22 -3.82 8.96
C VAL A 85 0.83 -4.87 9.89
N LYS A 86 1.86 -5.55 9.39
CA LYS A 86 2.80 -6.35 10.19
C LYS A 86 4.16 -5.64 10.23
N ASP A 87 5.03 -5.98 11.17
CA ASP A 87 6.37 -5.37 11.19
C ASP A 87 7.09 -5.65 9.86
N ARG A 88 7.84 -4.63 9.39
CA ARG A 88 8.59 -4.63 8.13
C ARG A 88 7.72 -4.87 6.89
N THR A 89 6.50 -4.34 6.87
CA THR A 89 5.61 -4.47 5.71
C THR A 89 6.05 -3.54 4.57
N PRO A 90 6.42 -4.05 3.39
CA PRO A 90 6.70 -3.20 2.23
C PRO A 90 5.40 -2.60 1.67
N VAL A 91 5.42 -1.30 1.39
CA VAL A 91 4.29 -0.58 0.81
C VAL A 91 4.21 -0.85 -0.69
N ARG A 92 3.01 -1.16 -1.17
CA ARG A 92 2.67 -1.36 -2.58
C ARG A 92 1.70 -0.27 -3.04
N ILE A 93 1.81 0.12 -4.31
CA ILE A 93 0.89 1.05 -4.97
C ILE A 93 -0.54 0.51 -4.94
N ASN A 94 -1.54 1.40 -4.95
CA ASN A 94 -2.97 1.07 -5.00
C ASN A 94 -3.41 0.16 -3.84
N SER A 95 -2.91 0.42 -2.63
CA SER A 95 -3.16 -0.39 -1.44
C SER A 95 -3.42 0.49 -0.22
N VAL A 96 -4.22 -0.01 0.70
CA VAL A 96 -4.50 0.64 1.98
C VAL A 96 -3.87 -0.20 3.10
N TYR A 97 -3.21 0.46 4.03
CA TYR A 97 -2.53 -0.14 5.17
C TYR A 97 -3.09 0.44 6.46
N VAL A 98 -3.52 -0.41 7.39
CA VAL A 98 -4.12 0.00 8.66
C VAL A 98 -3.21 -0.42 9.81
N ILE A 99 -2.88 0.51 10.70
CA ILE A 99 -2.08 0.20 11.89
C ILE A 99 -2.81 -0.84 12.76
N PRO A 100 -2.13 -1.87 13.29
CA PRO A 100 -2.74 -2.75 14.28
C PRO A 100 -2.99 -2.02 15.62
N PRO A 101 -3.92 -2.51 16.44
CA PRO A 101 -4.13 -1.94 17.77
C PRO A 101 -2.86 -2.06 18.63
N ASN A 102 -2.75 -1.19 19.63
CA ASN A 102 -1.65 -1.20 20.61
C ASN A 102 -0.25 -1.20 19.98
N SER A 103 -0.07 -0.45 18.88
CA SER A 103 1.22 -0.32 18.19
C SER A 103 1.48 1.14 17.83
N SER A 104 2.77 1.51 17.78
CA SER A 104 3.24 2.69 17.06
C SER A 104 3.85 2.27 15.73
N MET A 105 3.85 3.16 14.73
CA MET A 105 4.32 2.83 13.39
C MET A 105 5.19 3.94 12.80
N SER A 106 6.27 3.56 12.11
CA SER A 106 7.07 4.48 11.29
C SER A 106 7.23 3.93 9.87
N ILE A 107 7.74 4.76 8.95
CA ILE A 107 8.07 4.35 7.59
C ILE A 107 9.53 4.68 7.27
N LEU A 108 10.27 3.71 6.72
CA LEU A 108 11.64 3.90 6.25
C LEU A 108 11.81 3.17 4.92
N LYS A 109 12.32 3.87 3.89
CA LYS A 109 12.55 3.29 2.56
C LYS A 109 11.33 2.50 2.02
N ARG A 110 10.12 3.07 2.18
CA ARG A 110 8.82 2.46 1.80
C ARG A 110 8.47 1.15 2.54
N THR A 111 9.06 0.94 3.70
CA THR A 111 8.75 -0.19 4.58
C THR A 111 8.15 0.34 5.87
N LEU A 112 7.00 -0.18 6.26
CA LEU A 112 6.33 0.14 7.52
C LEU A 112 6.93 -0.70 8.65
N HIS A 113 7.32 -0.03 9.72
CA HIS A 113 7.92 -0.64 10.91
C HIS A 113 6.99 -0.44 12.10
N LEU A 114 6.78 -1.50 12.88
CA LEU A 114 5.95 -1.46 14.08
C LEU A 114 6.82 -1.46 15.32
N PHE A 115 6.37 -0.72 16.32
CA PHE A 115 7.01 -0.60 17.61
C PHE A 115 5.96 -0.74 18.72
N PRO A 116 6.38 -1.08 19.95
CA PRO A 116 5.53 -0.88 21.12
C PRO A 116 4.97 0.55 21.15
N PRO A 117 3.77 0.78 21.71
CA PRO A 117 3.18 2.11 21.79
C PRO A 117 4.14 3.10 22.42
N ALA A 118 4.34 4.25 21.76
CA ALA A 118 5.21 5.32 22.23
C ALA A 118 4.77 5.92 23.59
N GLU A 119 3.49 5.79 23.94
CA GLU A 119 2.95 6.26 25.23
C GLU A 119 2.27 5.14 26.02
N THR A 120 2.68 5.00 27.28
CA THR A 120 1.97 4.26 28.31
C THR A 120 0.59 4.88 28.56
N ARG A 121 -0.45 4.03 28.62
CA ARG A 121 -1.87 4.39 28.82
C ARG A 121 -2.06 5.59 29.76
N GLY A 122 -2.73 6.63 29.26
CA GLY A 122 -3.15 7.81 30.04
C GLY A 122 -2.84 9.15 29.39
N LEU A 123 -1.85 9.21 28.49
CA LEU A 123 -1.42 10.46 27.83
C LEU A 123 -1.79 10.57 26.35
N ARG A 124 -2.61 9.65 25.83
CA ARG A 124 -3.04 9.68 24.42
C ARG A 124 -4.02 10.84 24.23
N LEU A 125 -3.47 12.00 23.87
CA LEU A 125 -4.27 13.17 23.53
C LEU A 125 -4.99 12.95 22.19
N PRO A 126 -6.22 13.48 22.04
CA PRO A 126 -7.09 13.28 20.88
C PRO A 126 -6.52 13.79 19.56
#